data_AF-A0AAE4D8N8-F1
#
_entry.id   AF-A0AAE4D8N8-F1
#
_cell.length_a   1.000
_cell.length_b   1.000
_cell.length_c   1.000
_cell.angle_alpha   90.00
_cell.angle_beta   90.00
_cell.angle_gamma   90.00
#
_symmetry.space_group_name_H-M   'P 1'
#
loop_
_entity.id
_entity.type
_entity.pdbx_description
1 polymer ?
#
loop_
_entity_poly.entity_id
_entity_poly.type
_entity_poly.pdbx_seq_one_letter_code
_entity_poly.pdbx_strand_id
1 'polypeptide(L)'
;MKNFALRGISPQLDDHLKSLAEQENQSVNQCILSILEERFGLAKEHRFTDTHSDLDFSMGRWTPEDAADMETALADFGQVDESFWSA
;
A
#
# COMPACT_ATOMS: atom_id res chain seq x y z
N MET A 1 -22.33 -5.77 -23.04
CA MET A 1 -22.64 -5.14 -21.75
C MET A 1 -23.90 -5.80 -21.19
N LYS A 2 -23.81 -6.37 -19.99
CA LYS A 2 -24.98 -6.82 -19.22
C LYS A 2 -25.16 -5.84 -18.07
N ASN A 3 -26.38 -5.42 -17.80
CA ASN A 3 -26.69 -4.52 -16.69
C ASN A 3 -27.30 -5.36 -15.55
N PHE A 4 -26.77 -5.20 -14.35
CA PHE A 4 -27.28 -5.85 -13.15
C PHE A 4 -27.48 -4.79 -12.06
N ALA A 5 -28.67 -4.73 -11.49
CA ALA A 5 -28.97 -3.85 -10.37
C ALA A 5 -28.86 -4.64 -9.07
N LEU A 6 -27.87 -4.32 -8.24
CA LEU A 6 -27.72 -4.91 -6.93
C LEU A 6 -28.67 -4.19 -5.96
N ARG A 7 -29.56 -4.93 -5.31
CA ARG A 7 -30.56 -4.41 -4.35
C ARG A 7 -30.29 -4.98 -2.97
N GLY A 8 -30.72 -4.27 -1.93
CA GLY A 8 -30.57 -4.72 -0.54
C GLY A 8 -29.18 -4.49 0.05
N ILE A 9 -28.40 -3.56 -0.51
CA ILE A 9 -27.14 -3.11 0.07
C ILE A 9 -27.47 -2.31 1.34
N SER A 10 -26.86 -2.69 2.46
CA SER A 10 -26.99 -1.93 3.71
C SER A 10 -26.21 -0.60 3.59
N PRO A 11 -26.60 0.46 4.32
CA PRO A 11 -25.86 1.73 4.30
C PRO A 11 -24.38 1.54 4.65
N GLN A 12 -24.10 0.69 5.64
CA GLN A 12 -22.74 0.34 6.05
C GLN A 12 -21.95 -0.28 4.87
N LEU A 13 -22.53 -1.24 4.15
CA LEU A 13 -21.86 -1.88 3.03
C LEU A 13 -21.63 -0.90 1.86
N ASP A 14 -22.57 0.02 1.61
CA ASP A 14 -22.41 1.07 0.60
C ASP A 14 -21.23 2.01 0.93
N ASP A 15 -21.14 2.44 2.19
CA ASP A 15 -20.03 3.28 2.67
C ASP A 15 -18.68 2.55 2.57
N HIS A 16 -18.63 1.28 2.97
CA HIS A 16 -17.42 0.46 2.85
C HIS A 16 -16.98 0.26 1.40
N LEU A 17 -17.92 0.01 0.47
CA LEU A 17 -17.61 -0.16 -0.95
C LEU A 17 -17.07 1.14 -1.57
N LYS A 18 -17.64 2.29 -1.20
CA LYS A 18 -17.15 3.61 -1.66
C LYS A 18 -15.76 3.90 -1.14
N SER A 19 -15.52 3.69 0.16
CA SER A 19 -14.21 3.89 0.76
C SER A 19 -13.14 2.99 0.13
N LEU A 20 -13.46 1.72 -0.11
CA LEU A 20 -12.54 0.80 -0.79
C LEU A 20 -12.28 1.21 -2.24
N ALA A 21 -13.31 1.64 -2.97
CA ALA A 21 -13.16 2.13 -4.34
C ALA A 21 -12.29 3.39 -4.41
N GLU A 22 -12.41 4.31 -3.45
CA GLU A 22 -11.54 5.48 -3.33
C GLU A 22 -10.09 5.10 -3.03
N GLN A 23 -9.87 4.17 -2.10
CA GLN A 23 -8.53 3.67 -1.75
C GLN A 23 -7.82 3.04 -2.96
N GLU A 24 -8.55 2.22 -3.72
CA GLU A 24 -8.01 1.53 -4.92
C GLU A 24 -8.01 2.43 -6.17
N ASN A 25 -8.46 3.68 -6.06
CA ASN A 25 -8.60 4.63 -7.17
C ASN A 25 -9.43 4.07 -8.35
N GLN A 26 -10.53 3.38 -8.03
CA GLN A 26 -11.43 2.73 -8.98
C GLN A 26 -12.87 3.23 -8.82
N SER A 27 -13.70 3.01 -9.84
CA SER A 27 -15.15 3.24 -9.69
C SER A 27 -15.76 2.16 -8.79
N VAL A 28 -16.83 2.48 -8.04
CA VAL A 28 -17.56 1.51 -7.22
C VAL A 28 -17.98 0.26 -8.02
N ASN A 29 -18.40 0.46 -9.28
CA ASN A 29 -18.76 -0.66 -10.15
C ASN A 29 -17.56 -1.56 -10.48
N GLN A 30 -16.39 -0.99 -10.77
CA GLN A 30 -15.17 -1.78 -10.98
C GLN A 30 -14.77 -2.51 -9.71
N CYS A 31 -14.78 -1.83 -8.56
CA CYS A 31 -14.49 -2.46 -7.26
C CYS A 31 -15.39 -3.68 -7.01
N ILE A 32 -16.70 -3.57 -7.24
CA ILE A 32 -17.64 -4.70 -7.11
C ILE A 32 -17.28 -5.83 -8.07
N LEU A 33 -16.96 -5.53 -9.33
CA LEU A 33 -16.58 -6.54 -10.32
C LEU A 33 -15.28 -7.25 -9.92
N SER A 34 -14.25 -6.50 -9.51
CA SER A 34 -12.97 -7.04 -9.04
C SER A 34 -13.18 -8.01 -7.86
N ILE A 35 -13.99 -7.63 -6.87
CA ILE A 35 -14.33 -8.50 -5.74
C ILE A 35 -15.02 -9.78 -6.21
N LEU A 36 -16.00 -9.68 -7.12
CA LEU A 36 -16.68 -10.88 -7.63
C LEU A 36 -15.73 -11.78 -8.42
N GLU A 37 -14.92 -11.21 -9.31
CA GLU A 37 -13.93 -11.95 -10.10
C GLU A 37 -12.91 -12.65 -9.20
N GLU A 38 -12.43 -11.99 -8.14
CA GLU A 38 -11.53 -12.56 -7.15
C GLU A 38 -12.18 -13.72 -6.38
N ARG A 39 -13.42 -13.53 -5.89
CA ARG A 39 -14.14 -14.58 -5.14
C ARG A 39 -14.47 -15.81 -5.97
N PHE A 40 -14.62 -15.66 -7.29
CA PHE A 40 -14.84 -16.78 -8.20
C PHE A 40 -13.54 -17.29 -8.86
N GLY A 41 -12.37 -16.78 -8.49
CA GLY A 41 -11.07 -17.19 -9.05
C GLY A 41 -10.92 -16.85 -10.53
N LEU A 42 -11.67 -15.86 -11.02
CA LEU A 42 -11.62 -15.33 -12.38
C LEU A 42 -10.62 -14.17 -12.51
N ALA A 43 -10.23 -13.56 -11.39
CA ALA A 43 -9.21 -12.52 -11.35
C ALA A 43 -7.80 -13.12 -11.48
N LYS A 44 -6.92 -12.39 -12.18
CA LYS A 44 -5.49 -12.72 -12.25
C LYS A 44 -4.83 -12.24 -10.96
N GLU A 45 -4.09 -13.10 -10.26
CA GLU A 45 -3.30 -12.69 -9.09
C GLU A 45 -2.35 -11.53 -9.50
N HIS A 46 -2.46 -10.40 -8.80
CA HIS A 46 -1.61 -9.22 -8.97
C HIS A 46 -0.22 -9.44 -8.34
N ARG A 47 0.48 -10.52 -8.73
CA ARG A 47 1.75 -10.97 -8.12
C ARG A 47 2.88 -9.93 -8.06
N PHE A 48 2.78 -8.83 -8.82
CA PHE A 48 3.85 -7.84 -8.96
C PHE A 48 3.37 -6.38 -8.89
N THR A 49 2.11 -6.13 -8.53
CA THR A 49 1.54 -4.77 -8.52
C THR A 49 0.83 -4.42 -7.21
N ASP A 50 0.97 -5.24 -6.18
CA ASP A 50 0.39 -4.95 -4.88
C ASP A 50 1.04 -3.68 -4.31
N THR A 51 0.19 -2.71 -3.99
CA THR A 51 0.61 -1.43 -3.40
C THR A 51 0.33 -1.50 -1.90
N HIS A 52 1.37 -1.39 -1.08
CA HIS A 52 1.25 -1.41 0.38
C HIS A 52 1.42 0.00 0.92
N SER A 53 0.48 0.42 1.77
CA SER A 53 0.44 1.75 2.42
C SER A 53 0.57 1.69 3.93
N ASP A 54 0.82 0.49 4.48
CA ASP A 54 0.94 0.24 5.91
C ASP A 54 2.13 0.97 6.54
N LEU A 55 3.15 1.33 5.76
CA LEU A 55 4.30 2.11 6.21
C LEU A 55 4.27 3.58 5.78
N ASP A 56 3.22 4.02 5.07
CA ASP A 56 3.13 5.40 4.58
C ASP A 56 3.16 6.42 5.71
N PHE A 57 2.64 6.03 6.89
CA PHE A 57 2.71 6.86 8.08
C PHE A 57 4.15 7.13 8.55
N SER A 58 5.12 6.31 8.16
CA SER A 58 6.52 6.48 8.54
C SER A 58 7.30 7.36 7.55
N MET A 59 6.76 7.59 6.35
CA MET A 59 7.44 8.37 5.33
C MET A 59 7.40 9.87 5.65
N GLY A 60 8.57 10.52 5.66
CA GLY A 60 8.69 11.98 5.74
C GLY A 60 8.45 12.62 7.11
N ARG A 61 8.50 11.84 8.21
CA ARG A 61 8.25 12.34 9.58
C ARG A 61 9.47 12.79 10.36
N TRP A 62 10.67 12.74 9.77
CA TRP A 62 11.88 13.07 10.51
C TRP A 62 11.96 14.56 10.80
N THR A 63 12.13 14.89 12.07
CA THR A 63 12.51 16.23 12.48
C THR A 63 14.01 16.45 12.24
N PRO A 64 14.47 17.71 12.22
CA PRO A 64 15.91 17.99 12.16
C PRO A 64 16.70 17.36 13.32
N GLU A 65 16.06 17.16 14.47
CA GLU A 65 16.68 16.50 15.64
C GLU A 65 16.84 15.00 15.40
N ASP A 66 15.78 14.32 14.91
CA ASP A 66 15.85 12.89 14.53
C ASP A 66 16.94 12.64 13.47
N ALA A 67 17.11 13.59 12.53
CA ALA A 67 18.16 13.51 11.52
C ALA A 67 19.57 13.60 12.13
N ALA A 68 19.79 14.53 13.06
CA ALA A 68 21.07 14.69 13.74
C ALA A 68 21.42 13.50 14.64
N ASP A 69 20.43 12.94 15.34
CA ASP A 69 20.59 11.74 16.16
C ASP A 69 20.95 10.53 15.29
N MET A 70 20.30 10.38 14.13
CA MET A 70 20.64 9.32 13.19
C MET A 70 22.02 9.51 12.56
N GLU A 71 22.41 10.73 12.18
CA GLU A 71 23.76 11.00 11.66
C GLU A 71 24.84 10.65 12.69
N THR A 72 24.59 10.98 13.96
CA THR A 72 25.49 10.63 15.06
C THR A 72 25.58 9.11 15.23
N ALA A 73 24.45 8.41 15.22
CA ALA A 73 24.41 6.96 15.34
C ALA A 73 25.06 6.23 14.14
N LEU A 74 25.03 6.85 12.96
CA LEU A 74 25.60 6.29 11.72
C LEU A 74 27.07 6.65 11.51
N ALA A 75 27.64 7.55 12.32
CA ALA A 75 29.00 8.06 12.14
C ALA A 75 30.06 6.95 12.06
N ASP A 76 29.91 5.90 12.88
CA ASP A 76 30.84 4.76 12.92
C ASP A 76 30.77 3.88 11.66
N PHE A 77 29.63 3.84 10.97
CA PHE A 77 29.44 3.07 9.74
C PHE A 77 29.98 3.78 8.49
N GLY A 78 30.32 5.06 8.60
CA GLY A 78 30.93 5.84 7.52
C GLY A 78 32.44 5.64 7.38
N GLN A 79 33.11 5.03 8.37
CA GLN A 79 34.53 4.74 8.30
C GLN A 79 34.78 3.42 7.57
N VAL A 80 35.51 3.50 6.47
CA VAL A 80 35.98 2.32 5.75
C VAL A 80 37.17 1.75 6.50
N ASP A 81 37.01 0.57 7.10
CA ASP A 81 38.11 -0.18 7.68
C ASP A 81 38.94 -0.82 6.56
N GLU A 82 40.11 -0.24 6.28
CA GLU A 82 41.04 -0.69 5.22
C GLU A 82 41.53 -2.14 5.42
N SER A 83 41.44 -2.70 6.63
CA SER A 83 41.79 -4.10 6.89
C SER A 83 40.82 -5.11 6.26
N PHE A 84 39.59 -4.69 5.97
CA PHE A 84 38.63 -5.48 5.21
C PHE A 84 38.88 -5.42 3.69
N TRP A 85 39.71 -4.50 3.21
CA TRP A 85 39.92 -4.23 1.78
C TRP A 85 41.33 -4.54 1.28
N SER A 86 42.26 -4.89 2.16
CA SER A 86 43.64 -5.22 1.79
C SER A 86 43.83 -6.75 1.70
N ALA A 87 44.14 -7.20 0.48
CA ALA A 87 44.49 -8.59 0.14
C ALA A 87 46.01 -8.80 0.08
#